data_AF-A0A7V2FZV5-F1
#
_entry.id   AF-A0A7V2FZV5-F1
#
_cell.length_a   1.000
_cell.length_b   1.000
_cell.length_c   1.000
_cell.angle_alpha   90.00
_cell.angle_beta   90.00
_cell.angle_gamma   90.00
#
_symmetry.space_group_name_H-M   'P 1'
#
loop_
_entity.id
_entity.type
_entity.pdbx_description
1 polymer ?
#
loop_
_entity_poly.entity_id
_entity_poly.type
_entity_poly.pdbx_seq_one_letter_code
_entity_poly.pdbx_strand_id
1 'polypeptide(L)' 'MLSASIEDYIKAIYTLEARTERASTKRIAQQLGVKMASVTGMIKHLAAEGFLRHTPY' A
#
# COMPACT_ATOMS: atom_id res chain seq x y z
N MET A 1 -10.91 13.87 6.42
CA MET A 1 -9.70 14.14 5.60
C MET A 1 -8.93 12.84 5.47
N LEU A 2 -8.49 12.46 4.26
CA LEU A 2 -7.44 11.45 4.16
C LEU A 2 -6.16 12.04 4.74
N SER A 3 -5.42 11.24 5.51
CA SER A 3 -4.07 11.62 5.92
C SER A 3 -3.17 11.63 4.69
N ALA A 4 -2.19 12.55 4.64
CA ALA A 4 -1.16 12.56 3.60
C ALA A 4 -0.51 11.18 3.42
N SER A 5 -0.32 10.45 4.53
CA SER A 5 0.20 9.08 4.50
C SER A 5 -0.73 8.09 3.78
N ILE A 6 -2.06 8.23 3.87
CA ILE A 6 -2.98 7.32 3.18
C ILE A 6 -2.91 7.55 1.67
N GLU A 7 -2.89 8.82 1.24
CA GLU A 7 -2.81 9.16 -0.18
C GLU A 7 -1.52 8.65 -0.82
N ASP A 8 -0.39 8.78 -0.11
CA ASP A 8 0.91 8.29 -0.60
C ASP A 8 0.90 6.78 -0.82
N TYR A 9 0.26 6.04 0.09
CA TYR A 9 0.12 4.59 -0.05
C TYR A 9 -0.78 4.19 -1.22
N ILE A 10 -1.93 4.86 -1.39
CA ILE A 10 -2.84 4.59 -2.51
C ILE A 10 -2.14 4.89 -3.85
N LYS A 11 -1.48 6.06 -3.97
CA LYS A 11 -0.71 6.44 -5.16
C LYS A 11 0.41 5.43 -5.44
N ALA A 12 1.10 4.96 -4.41
CA ALA A 12 2.18 4.00 -4.56
C ALA A 12 1.69 2.65 -5.06
N ILE A 13 0.62 2.11 -4.45
CA ILE A 13 0.00 0.85 -4.86
C ILE A 13 -0.47 0.95 -6.32
N TYR A 14 -1.22 1.99 -6.67
CA TYR A 14 -1.73 2.19 -8.02
C TYR A 14 -0.61 2.31 -9.05
N THR A 15 0.44 3.06 -8.75
CA THR A 15 1.61 3.22 -9.64
C THR A 15 2.34 1.89 -9.84
N LEU A 16 2.45 1.07 -8.78
CA LEU A 16 3.11 -0.23 -8.85
C LEU A 16 2.28 -1.25 -9.63
N GLU A 17 0.96 -1.26 -9.48
CA GLU A 17 0.05 -2.11 -10.26
C GLU A 17 -0.03 -1.68 -11.73
N ALA A 18 0.10 -0.38 -12.02
CA ALA A 18 0.16 0.10 -13.41
C ALA A 18 1.47 -0.31 -14.13
N ARG A 19 2.57 -0.47 -13.38
CA ARG A 19 3.90 -0.82 -13.93
C ARG A 19 4.20 -2.32 -13.87
N THR A 20 3.54 -3.05 -12.99
CA THR A 20 3.83 -4.47 -12.72
C THR A 20 2.52 -5.19 -12.42
N GLU A 21 2.49 -6.50 -12.60
CA GLU A 21 1.27 -7.29 -12.37
C GLU A 21 0.78 -7.28 -10.91
N ARG A 22 1.62 -6.93 -9.92
CA ARG A 22 1.23 -6.89 -8.50
C ARG A 22 2.07 -5.96 -7.62
N ALA A 23 1.40 -5.10 -6.84
CA ALA A 23 2.02 -4.30 -5.79
C ALA A 23 2.30 -5.14 -4.52
N SER A 24 3.51 -5.69 -4.43
CA SER A 24 3.94 -6.40 -3.21
C SER A 24 4.32 -5.43 -2.08
N THR A 25 4.14 -5.87 -0.83
CA THR A 25 4.55 -5.11 0.37
C THR A 25 6.00 -4.64 0.32
N LYS A 26 6.91 -5.48 -0.21
CA LYS A 26 8.32 -5.13 -0.42
C LYS A 26 8.50 -3.95 -1.37
N ARG A 27 7.80 -3.94 -2.50
CA ARG A 27 7.90 -2.87 -3.51
C ARG A 27 7.31 -1.56 -2.98
N ILE A 28 6.18 -1.63 -2.29
CA ILE A 28 5.55 -0.46 -1.65
C ILE A 28 6.51 0.15 -0.62
N ALA A 29 7.14 -0.68 0.22
CA ALA A 29 8.12 -0.24 1.22
C ALA A 29 9.32 0.46 0.58
N GLN A 30 9.84 -0.10 -0.51
CA GLN A 30 10.96 0.49 -1.25
C GLN A 30 10.57 1.83 -1.91
N GLN A 31 9.38 1.91 -2.52
CA GLN A 31 8.94 3.13 -3.20
C GLN A 31 8.66 4.28 -2.22
N LEU A 32 8.14 3.98 -1.03
CA LEU A 32 7.82 4.97 0.00
C LEU A 32 8.97 5.23 0.97
N GLY A 33 10.08 4.47 0.90
CA GLY A 33 11.22 4.63 1.82
C GLY A 33 10.92 4.24 3.26
N VAL A 34 9.97 3.32 3.49
CA VAL A 34 9.49 2.92 4.81
C VAL A 34 9.81 1.45 5.10
N LYS A 35 9.70 1.05 6.37
CA LYS A 35 9.87 -0.36 6.77
C LYS A 35 8.68 -1.19 6.27
N MET A 36 8.93 -2.44 5.86
CA MET A 36 7.84 -3.35 5.45
C MET A 36 6.78 -3.56 6.53
N ALA A 37 7.17 -3.54 7.82
CA ALA A 37 6.23 -3.64 8.94
C ALA A 37 5.21 -2.49 8.95
N SER A 38 5.66 -1.26 8.61
CA SER A 38 4.80 -0.09 8.48
C SER A 38 3.80 -0.28 7.33
N VAL A 39 4.25 -0.85 6.22
CA VAL A 39 3.39 -1.14 5.07
C VAL A 39 2.32 -2.17 5.41
N THR A 40 2.68 -3.25 6.10
CA THR A 40 1.70 -4.26 6.55
C THR A 40 0.65 -3.66 7.46
N GLY A 41 1.06 -2.78 8.40
CA GLY A 41 0.13 -2.06 9.27
C GLY A 41 -0.83 -1.17 8.47
N MET A 42 -0.30 -0.39 7.53
CA MET A 42 -1.11 0.50 6.69
C MET A 42 -2.08 -0.27 5.79
N ILE A 43 -1.63 -1.35 5.14
CA ILE A 43 -2.52 -2.17 4.29
C ILE A 43 -3.66 -2.77 5.11
N LYS A 44 -3.41 -3.25 6.34
CA LYS A 44 -4.46 -3.73 7.24
C LYS A 44 -5.45 -2.62 7.60
N HIS A 45 -4.95 -1.42 7.88
CA HIS A 45 -5.80 -0.26 8.17
C HIS A 45 -6.67 0.11 6.96
N LEU A 46 -6.07 0.25 5.77
CA LEU A 46 -6.77 0.55 4.53
C LEU A 46 -7.80 -0.53 4.16
N ALA A 47 -7.51 -1.79 4.43
CA ALA A 47 -8.47 -2.89 4.24
C ALA A 47 -9.64 -2.81 5.22
N ALA A 48 -9.39 -2.47 6.48
CA ALA A 48 -10.43 -2.27 7.49
C ALA A 48 -11.36 -1.09 7.14
N GLU A 49 -10.79 -0.03 6.56
CA GLU A 49 -11.52 1.15 6.08
C GLU A 49 -12.18 0.93 4.69
N GLY A 50 -12.00 -0.25 4.06
CA GLY A 50 -12.63 -0.59 2.78
C GLY A 50 -11.95 0.00 1.53
N PHE A 51 -10.79 0.65 1.66
CA PHE A 51 -10.03 1.20 0.54
C PHE A 51 -9.28 0.15 -0.29
N LEU A 52 -8.97 -1.02 0.29
CA LEU A 52 -8.22 -2.09 -0.37
C LEU A 52 -8.82 -3.46 -0.07
N ARG A 53 -8.74 -4.37 -1.05
CA ARG A 53 -8.90 -5.81 -0.81
C ARG A 53 -7.54 -6.47 -0.73
N HIS A 54 -7.20 -6.98 0.44
CA HIS A 54 -6.01 -7.80 0.61
C HIS A 54 -6.32 -9.24 0.23
N THR A 55 -5.88 -9.69 -0.95
CA THR A 55 -5.92 -11.10 -1.33
C THR A 55 -4.69 -11.82 -0.74
N PRO A 56 -4.88 -12.80 0.17
CA PRO A 56 -3.80 -13.72 0.54
C PRO A 56 -3.24 -14.38 -0.72
N TYR A 57 -1.95 -14.70 -0.70
CA TYR A 57 -1.30 -15.49 -1.75
C TYR A 57 -1.61 -16.98 -1.54
#